data_AF-A0A9P9PCN5-F1
#
_entry.id   AF-A0A9P9PCN5-F1
#
_cell.length_a   1.000
_cell.length_b   1.000
_cell.length_c   1.000
_cell.angle_alpha   90.00
_cell.angle_beta   90.00
_cell.angle_gamma   90.00
#
_symmetry.space_group_name_H-M   'P 1'
#
loop_
_entity.id
_entity.type
_entity.pdbx_description
1 polymer ?
#
loop_
_entity_poly.entity_id
_entity_poly.type
_entity_poly.pdbx_seq_one_letter_code
_entity_poly.pdbx_strand_id
1 'polypeptide(L)'
;MSNATTTTTIEPFNLTAPPGTDIWRKAPSHNAFNASTHPSQLATYNLKEFQRAKLTFALPPANQLRQYDQAGLLLHVTKPGVPDNQTKWIKTGIEFYYGKPYVATVGCDAWADWSLAPMPEFTDNATRPGVTIEARRERDALGKSLWIYWIVRDSEGKEIERRPLREVNWVFADEEGWSVGIGGYVCRPTKDGGDELLEAEFKEGVEIEVLDASKKE
;
A
#
# COMPACT_ATOMS: atom_id res chain seq x y z
N MET A 1 26.25 10.49 7.95
CA MET A 1 26.05 9.39 8.91
C MET A 1 24.64 8.89 8.73
N SER A 2 24.42 7.59 8.51
CA SER A 2 23.07 7.04 8.47
C SER A 2 22.49 7.09 9.87
N ASN A 3 21.37 7.78 10.07
CA ASN A 3 20.65 7.71 11.34
C ASN A 3 20.27 6.24 11.60
N ALA A 4 20.39 5.80 12.84
CA ALA A 4 19.98 4.46 13.21
C ALA A 4 18.45 4.30 13.03
N THR A 5 18.02 3.11 12.62
CA THR A 5 16.62 2.76 12.42
C THR A 5 16.27 1.50 13.19
N THR A 6 15.00 1.40 13.60
CA THR A 6 14.39 0.18 14.12
C THR A 6 13.42 -0.35 13.08
N THR A 7 13.45 -1.66 12.84
CA THR A 7 12.46 -2.37 12.03
C THR A 7 11.56 -3.22 12.92
N THR A 8 10.26 -3.07 12.76
CA THR A 8 9.23 -3.91 13.38
C THR A 8 8.49 -4.66 12.28
N THR A 9 8.10 -5.90 12.56
CA THR A 9 7.32 -6.72 11.63
C THR A 9 5.94 -6.99 12.22
N ILE A 10 4.89 -6.67 11.46
CA ILE A 10 3.56 -7.25 11.68
C ILE A 10 3.63 -8.69 11.18
N GLU A 11 3.30 -9.65 12.02
CA GLU A 11 3.36 -11.09 11.70
C GLU A 11 2.51 -11.45 10.47
N PRO A 12 2.79 -12.57 9.77
CA PRO A 12 2.02 -13.02 8.62
C PRO A 12 0.52 -13.15 8.89
N PHE A 13 -0.31 -12.80 7.91
CA PHE A 13 -1.77 -12.85 8.03
C PHE A 13 -2.46 -13.10 6.69
N ASN A 14 -3.71 -13.56 6.77
CA ASN A 14 -4.66 -13.50 5.66
C ASN A 14 -5.69 -12.43 5.97
N LEU A 15 -6.17 -11.75 4.94
CA LEU A 15 -7.14 -10.68 5.10
C LEU A 15 -8.25 -10.85 4.07
N THR A 16 -9.49 -10.74 4.55
CA THR A 16 -10.69 -10.87 3.71
C THR A 16 -11.44 -9.55 3.60
N ALA A 17 -11.99 -9.23 2.44
CA ALA A 17 -12.87 -8.08 2.24
C ALA A 17 -14.23 -8.48 1.64
N PRO A 18 -15.34 -8.00 2.20
CA PRO A 18 -16.65 -8.16 1.58
C PRO A 18 -16.82 -7.22 0.38
N PRO A 19 -17.80 -7.50 -0.51
CA PRO A 19 -18.17 -6.59 -1.59
C PRO A 19 -18.62 -5.20 -1.11
N GLY A 20 -18.33 -4.17 -1.90
CA GLY A 20 -18.62 -2.78 -1.59
C GLY A 20 -17.57 -2.08 -0.71
N THR A 21 -16.37 -2.65 -0.58
CA THR A 21 -15.23 -2.04 0.13
C THR A 21 -14.28 -1.37 -0.86
N ASP A 22 -13.81 -0.16 -0.53
CA ASP A 22 -12.86 0.59 -1.36
C ASP A 22 -12.10 1.65 -0.54
N ILE A 23 -10.99 2.13 -1.11
CA ILE A 23 -10.25 3.32 -0.67
C ILE A 23 -10.13 4.23 -1.89
N TRP A 24 -11.01 5.21 -1.99
CA TRP A 24 -11.07 6.09 -3.15
C TRP A 24 -11.71 7.43 -2.80
N ARG A 25 -11.17 8.52 -3.36
CA ARG A 25 -11.74 9.86 -3.19
C ARG A 25 -11.81 10.56 -4.53
N LYS A 26 -13.03 10.91 -4.97
CA LYS A 26 -13.27 11.56 -6.26
C LYS A 26 -14.20 12.76 -6.10
N ALA A 27 -13.79 13.89 -6.66
CA ALA A 27 -14.57 15.11 -6.64
C ALA A 27 -15.90 14.93 -7.38
N PRO A 28 -16.97 15.64 -6.96
CA PRO A 28 -16.99 16.59 -5.84
C PRO A 28 -17.33 15.98 -4.47
N SER A 29 -17.84 14.75 -4.41
CA SER A 29 -18.49 14.23 -3.19
C SER A 29 -18.19 12.78 -2.83
N HIS A 30 -17.51 12.02 -3.69
CA HIS A 30 -17.28 10.61 -3.43
C HIS A 30 -16.04 10.41 -2.53
N ASN A 31 -16.23 9.72 -1.40
CA ASN A 31 -15.16 9.36 -0.47
C ASN A 31 -15.47 8.01 0.18
N ALA A 32 -14.77 6.96 -0.27
CA ALA A 32 -14.76 5.63 0.33
C ALA A 32 -13.43 5.42 1.06
N PHE A 33 -13.51 4.96 2.31
CA PHE A 33 -12.35 4.57 3.11
C PHE A 33 -12.79 3.46 4.08
N ASN A 34 -13.23 2.33 3.52
CA ASN A 34 -13.85 1.22 4.26
C ASN A 34 -13.23 -0.14 3.90
N ALA A 35 -11.96 -0.16 3.50
CA ALA A 35 -11.23 -1.40 3.28
C ALA A 35 -11.14 -2.25 4.55
N SER A 36 -11.05 -3.56 4.37
CA SER A 36 -10.48 -4.42 5.40
C SER A 36 -8.99 -4.09 5.53
N THR A 37 -8.52 -3.89 6.75
CA THR A 37 -7.11 -3.61 7.05
C THR A 37 -6.58 -4.57 8.10
N HIS A 38 -5.27 -4.85 8.04
CA HIS A 38 -4.58 -5.57 9.10
C HIS A 38 -3.26 -4.86 9.47
N PRO A 39 -3.05 -4.58 10.77
CA PRO A 39 -4.02 -4.69 11.86
C PRO A 39 -5.27 -3.82 11.62
N SER A 40 -6.43 -4.20 12.19
CA SER A 40 -7.69 -3.47 11.97
C SER A 40 -7.65 -2.03 12.49
N GLN A 41 -6.84 -1.79 13.52
CA GLN A 41 -6.39 -0.46 13.90
C GLN A 41 -4.91 -0.34 13.53
N LEU A 42 -4.62 0.49 12.52
CA LEU A 42 -3.27 0.63 11.99
C LEU A 42 -2.29 1.10 13.06
N ALA A 43 -1.14 0.43 13.14
CA ALA A 43 -0.02 0.92 13.93
C ALA A 43 0.41 2.27 13.36
N THR A 44 0.48 3.28 14.24
CA THR A 44 0.68 4.68 13.84
C THR A 44 2.05 5.17 14.32
N TYR A 45 2.78 5.81 13.42
CA TYR A 45 4.13 6.33 13.66
C TYR A 45 4.18 7.83 13.35
N ASN A 46 5.12 8.55 13.95
CA ASN A 46 5.37 9.94 13.57
C ASN A 46 5.84 9.96 12.10
N LEU A 47 5.20 10.79 11.25
CA LEU A 47 5.52 10.83 9.83
C LEU A 47 7.00 11.20 9.60
N LYS A 48 7.57 12.08 10.44
CA LYS A 48 9.00 12.47 10.36
C LYS A 48 9.97 11.32 10.59
N GLU A 49 9.54 10.29 11.32
CA GLU A 49 10.38 9.15 11.70
C GLU A 49 10.26 8.01 10.69
N PHE A 50 9.15 7.92 9.95
CA PHE A 50 8.92 6.89 8.95
C PHE A 50 10.00 6.85 7.86
N GLN A 51 10.61 5.67 7.66
CA GLN A 51 11.63 5.43 6.64
C GLN A 51 11.17 4.46 5.55
N ARG A 52 10.49 3.37 5.91
CA ARG A 52 10.16 2.31 4.96
C ARG A 52 8.97 1.49 5.42
N ALA A 53 8.15 1.01 4.49
CA ALA A 53 7.22 -0.08 4.70
C ALA A 53 7.29 -1.05 3.52
N LYS A 54 7.33 -2.35 3.79
CA LYS A 54 7.43 -3.40 2.78
C LYS A 54 6.53 -4.58 3.12
N LEU A 55 5.87 -5.14 2.12
CA LEU A 55 5.13 -6.40 2.26
C LEU A 55 5.18 -7.23 0.99
N THR A 56 4.92 -8.51 1.15
CA THR A 56 4.74 -9.48 0.06
C THR A 56 3.39 -10.12 0.21
N PHE A 57 2.60 -10.14 -0.87
CA PHE A 57 1.25 -10.71 -0.84
C PHE A 57 0.88 -11.38 -2.16
N ALA A 58 -0.16 -12.20 -2.12
CA ALA A 58 -0.78 -12.81 -3.30
C ALA A 58 -2.30 -12.81 -3.19
N LEU A 59 -2.95 -12.47 -4.29
CA LEU A 59 -4.40 -12.63 -4.47
C LEU A 59 -4.74 -14.10 -4.84
N PRO A 60 -6.04 -14.47 -4.87
CA PRO A 60 -6.49 -15.73 -5.46
C PRO A 60 -6.16 -15.79 -6.97
N PRO A 61 -6.31 -16.96 -7.61
CA PRO A 61 -6.16 -17.08 -9.06
C PRO A 61 -6.95 -16.01 -9.81
N ALA A 62 -6.36 -15.40 -10.84
CA ALA A 62 -6.98 -14.26 -11.52
C ALA A 62 -8.34 -14.59 -12.16
N ASN A 63 -8.60 -15.85 -12.52
CA ASN A 63 -9.90 -16.32 -12.99
C ASN A 63 -10.99 -16.37 -11.90
N GLN A 64 -10.65 -16.13 -10.64
CA GLN A 64 -11.57 -15.98 -9.50
C GLN A 64 -11.75 -14.50 -9.10
N LEU A 65 -10.96 -13.59 -9.67
CA LEU A 65 -11.00 -12.17 -9.37
C LEU A 65 -12.10 -11.47 -10.15
N ARG A 66 -12.61 -10.38 -9.57
CA ARG A 66 -13.56 -9.47 -10.22
C ARG A 66 -12.92 -8.12 -10.48
N GLN A 67 -13.54 -7.38 -11.38
CA GLN A 67 -13.12 -6.02 -11.70
C GLN A 67 -12.96 -5.21 -10.40
N TYR A 68 -11.82 -4.55 -10.25
CA TYR A 68 -11.40 -3.77 -9.09
C TYR A 68 -11.09 -4.54 -7.81
N ASP A 69 -10.97 -5.87 -7.81
CA ASP A 69 -10.41 -6.58 -6.64
C ASP A 69 -8.99 -6.07 -6.35
N GLN A 70 -8.71 -5.75 -5.07
CA GLN A 70 -7.47 -5.08 -4.66
C GLN A 70 -6.89 -5.71 -3.40
N ALA A 71 -5.56 -5.76 -3.33
CA ALA A 71 -4.84 -5.94 -2.08
C ALA A 71 -3.48 -5.25 -2.16
N GLY A 72 -2.93 -4.88 -1.00
CA GLY A 72 -1.59 -4.30 -0.95
C GLY A 72 -1.27 -3.59 0.36
N LEU A 73 -0.39 -2.60 0.27
CA LEU A 73 0.08 -1.75 1.37
C LEU A 73 -0.71 -0.43 1.42
N LEU A 74 -1.13 -0.05 2.62
CA LEU A 74 -1.77 1.23 2.92
C LEU A 74 -0.89 2.06 3.84
N LEU A 75 -0.66 3.32 3.46
CA LEU A 75 -0.13 4.39 4.31
C LEU A 75 -1.25 5.41 4.52
N HIS A 76 -1.84 5.44 5.70
CA HIS A 76 -2.88 6.40 6.08
C HIS A 76 -2.27 7.56 6.88
N VAL A 77 -2.25 8.75 6.30
CA VAL A 77 -1.57 9.92 6.85
C VAL A 77 -2.59 10.84 7.52
N THR A 78 -2.46 11.00 8.83
CA THR A 78 -3.45 11.65 9.70
C THR A 78 -2.80 12.71 10.58
N LYS A 79 -3.60 13.67 11.05
CA LYS A 79 -3.17 14.73 11.97
C LYS A 79 -4.34 15.10 12.88
N PRO A 80 -4.12 15.31 14.19
CA PRO A 80 -5.17 15.75 15.10
C PRO A 80 -5.89 17.00 14.57
N GLY A 81 -7.22 16.98 14.61
CA GLY A 81 -8.08 18.07 14.11
C GLY A 81 -8.36 18.06 12.61
N VAL A 82 -7.72 17.18 11.83
CA VAL A 82 -8.06 16.97 10.41
C VAL A 82 -9.19 15.93 10.32
N PRO A 83 -10.35 16.25 9.70
CA PRO A 83 -11.43 15.30 9.51
C PRO A 83 -11.05 14.10 8.64
N ASP A 84 -11.67 12.94 8.86
CA ASP A 84 -11.35 11.70 8.12
C ASP A 84 -11.44 11.86 6.60
N ASN A 85 -12.43 12.61 6.10
CA ASN A 85 -12.60 12.89 4.67
C ASN A 85 -11.59 13.91 4.10
N GLN A 86 -10.68 14.42 4.93
CA GLN A 86 -9.57 15.30 4.57
C GLN A 86 -8.21 14.71 4.95
N THR A 87 -8.18 13.53 5.59
CA THR A 87 -6.93 12.78 5.79
C THR A 87 -6.34 12.38 4.44
N LYS A 88 -5.02 12.16 4.42
CA LYS A 88 -4.28 11.82 3.20
C LYS A 88 -3.96 10.33 3.23
N TRP A 89 -3.74 9.72 2.07
CA TRP A 89 -3.36 8.31 2.04
C TRP A 89 -2.62 7.94 0.75
N ILE A 90 -1.85 6.87 0.83
CA ILE A 90 -1.31 6.16 -0.33
C ILE A 90 -1.70 4.71 -0.19
N LYS A 91 -2.31 4.12 -1.23
CA LYS A 91 -2.46 2.66 -1.35
C LYS A 91 -1.66 2.18 -2.54
N THR A 92 -0.99 1.05 -2.39
CA THR A 92 -0.19 0.47 -3.47
C THR A 92 -0.17 -1.05 -3.39
N GLY A 93 -0.33 -1.72 -4.53
CA GLY A 93 -0.53 -3.16 -4.56
C GLY A 93 -0.99 -3.64 -5.92
N ILE A 94 -1.85 -4.66 -5.93
CA ILE A 94 -2.44 -5.22 -7.15
C ILE A 94 -3.88 -4.75 -7.22
N GLU A 95 -4.31 -4.36 -8.42
CA GLU A 95 -5.70 -4.11 -8.76
C GLU A 95 -6.06 -4.91 -10.02
N PHE A 96 -7.12 -5.70 -9.95
CA PHE A 96 -7.61 -6.45 -11.09
C PHE A 96 -8.45 -5.55 -11.99
N TYR A 97 -7.97 -5.28 -13.21
CA TYR A 97 -8.58 -4.30 -14.09
C TYR A 97 -8.58 -4.80 -15.52
N TYR A 98 -9.74 -4.77 -16.18
CA TYR A 98 -9.90 -5.25 -17.56
C TYR A 98 -9.37 -6.68 -17.77
N GLY A 99 -9.74 -7.58 -16.85
CA GLY A 99 -9.50 -9.02 -16.98
C GLY A 99 -8.07 -9.48 -16.67
N LYS A 100 -7.22 -8.60 -16.12
CA LYS A 100 -5.83 -8.92 -15.75
C LYS A 100 -5.38 -8.11 -14.52
N PRO A 101 -4.40 -8.61 -13.76
CA PRO A 101 -3.81 -7.88 -12.65
C PRO A 101 -2.89 -6.75 -13.15
N TYR A 102 -2.93 -5.63 -12.44
CA TYR A 102 -2.02 -4.51 -12.60
C TYR A 102 -1.40 -4.17 -11.26
N VAL A 103 -0.14 -3.72 -11.27
CA VAL A 103 0.41 -3.05 -10.09
C VAL A 103 -0.09 -1.62 -10.07
N ALA A 104 -0.84 -1.27 -9.05
CA ALA A 104 -1.51 0.00 -8.90
C ALA A 104 -0.92 0.80 -7.75
N THR A 105 -0.82 2.11 -7.93
CA THR A 105 -0.54 3.06 -6.85
C THR A 105 -1.56 4.19 -6.94
N VAL A 106 -2.15 4.54 -5.81
CA VAL A 106 -3.01 5.72 -5.69
C VAL A 106 -2.48 6.59 -4.57
N GLY A 107 -2.11 7.82 -4.91
CA GLY A 107 -1.81 8.87 -3.94
C GLY A 107 -3.02 9.79 -3.79
N CYS A 108 -3.41 10.10 -2.56
CA CYS A 108 -4.51 11.01 -2.27
C CYS A 108 -4.07 12.05 -1.24
N ASP A 109 -3.67 13.23 -1.72
CA ASP A 109 -3.55 14.43 -0.89
C ASP A 109 -4.97 15.03 -0.68
N ALA A 110 -5.52 15.66 -1.71
CA ALA A 110 -6.91 16.12 -1.71
C ALA A 110 -7.86 15.13 -2.40
N TRP A 111 -7.43 14.54 -3.52
CA TRP A 111 -8.21 13.62 -4.36
C TRP A 111 -7.31 12.49 -4.86
N ALA A 112 -7.92 11.35 -5.21
CA ALA A 112 -7.19 10.19 -5.69
C ALA A 112 -6.55 10.45 -7.06
N ASP A 113 -5.24 10.21 -7.15
CA ASP A 113 -4.45 10.17 -8.37
C ASP A 113 -3.89 8.75 -8.55
N TRP A 114 -4.33 8.07 -9.61
CA TRP A 114 -4.16 6.63 -9.82
C TRP A 114 -3.28 6.32 -11.02
N SER A 115 -2.31 5.44 -10.82
CA SER A 115 -1.46 4.89 -11.86
C SER A 115 -1.54 3.37 -11.89
N LEU A 116 -1.46 2.80 -13.09
CA LEU A 116 -1.43 1.37 -13.35
C LEU A 116 -0.18 0.99 -14.15
N ALA A 117 0.57 0.01 -13.65
CA ALA A 117 1.68 -0.63 -14.36
C ALA A 117 1.30 -2.07 -14.72
N PRO A 118 1.47 -2.49 -15.98
CA PRO A 118 1.18 -3.86 -16.39
C PRO A 118 2.12 -4.85 -15.70
N MET A 119 1.65 -6.08 -15.50
CA MET A 119 2.44 -7.21 -15.00
C MET A 119 2.80 -8.15 -16.18
N PRO A 120 3.84 -7.87 -16.97
CA PRO A 120 4.14 -8.65 -18.17
C PRO A 120 4.50 -10.11 -17.86
N GLU A 121 4.98 -10.41 -16.65
CA GLU A 121 5.28 -11.78 -16.22
C GLU A 121 4.03 -12.60 -15.89
N PHE A 122 2.85 -11.97 -15.77
CA PHE A 122 1.60 -12.65 -15.49
C PHE A 122 0.91 -13.08 -16.80
N THR A 123 1.01 -14.36 -17.14
CA THR A 123 0.53 -14.89 -18.43
C THR A 123 -0.64 -15.88 -18.34
N ASP A 124 -1.00 -16.35 -17.14
CA ASP A 124 -2.02 -17.38 -16.95
C ASP A 124 -3.00 -17.00 -15.85
N ASN A 125 -4.28 -16.85 -16.22
CA ASN A 125 -5.34 -16.49 -15.29
C ASN A 125 -5.65 -17.59 -14.26
N ALA A 126 -5.19 -18.83 -14.45
CA ALA A 126 -5.27 -19.88 -13.44
C ALA A 126 -4.23 -19.70 -12.30
N THR A 127 -3.28 -18.78 -12.46
CA THR A 127 -2.25 -18.50 -11.45
C THR A 127 -2.62 -17.33 -10.54
N ARG A 128 -2.00 -17.30 -9.36
CA ARG A 128 -2.19 -16.26 -8.34
C ARG A 128 -1.26 -15.08 -8.63
N PRO A 129 -1.77 -13.86 -8.85
CA PRO A 129 -0.92 -12.70 -8.97
C PRO A 129 -0.44 -12.28 -7.57
N GLY A 130 0.86 -12.05 -7.44
CA GLY A 130 1.50 -11.65 -6.19
C GLY A 130 2.72 -10.80 -6.46
N VAL A 131 3.00 -9.87 -5.54
CA VAL A 131 4.10 -8.92 -5.64
C VAL A 131 4.66 -8.59 -4.26
N THR A 132 5.91 -8.13 -4.24
CA THR A 132 6.51 -7.44 -3.11
C THR A 132 6.54 -5.94 -3.42
N ILE A 133 5.95 -5.13 -2.54
CA ILE A 133 5.90 -3.67 -2.69
C ILE A 133 6.66 -3.03 -1.53
N GLU A 134 7.44 -2.00 -1.84
CA GLU A 134 8.14 -1.17 -0.85
C GLU A 134 7.78 0.30 -1.04
N ALA A 135 7.36 0.97 0.02
CA ALA A 135 7.27 2.42 0.12
C ALA A 135 8.46 2.92 0.95
N ARG A 136 9.33 3.74 0.38
CA ARG A 136 10.60 4.15 0.99
C ARG A 136 10.77 5.66 0.94
N ARG A 137 11.10 6.27 2.07
CA ARG A 137 11.57 7.65 2.14
C ARG A 137 12.94 7.72 1.47
N GLU A 138 13.07 8.61 0.51
CA GLU A 138 14.36 8.95 -0.08
C GLU A 138 14.64 10.45 0.02
N ARG A 139 15.89 10.81 -0.26
CA ARG A 139 16.35 12.19 -0.32
C ARG A 139 17.39 12.34 -1.41
N ASP A 140 17.22 13.36 -2.22
CA ASP A 140 18.19 13.79 -3.23
C ASP A 140 18.56 15.27 -3.03
N ALA A 141 19.11 15.91 -4.06
CA ALA A 141 19.47 17.33 -4.03
C ALA A 141 18.24 18.27 -4.01
N LEU A 142 17.06 17.80 -4.41
CA LEU A 142 15.83 18.58 -4.51
C LEU A 142 14.97 18.48 -3.24
N GLY A 143 15.09 17.41 -2.47
CA GLY A 143 14.38 17.29 -1.20
C GLY A 143 14.13 15.85 -0.78
N LYS A 144 13.02 15.65 -0.08
CA LYS A 144 12.55 14.33 0.36
C LYS A 144 11.32 13.95 -0.45
N SER A 145 11.23 12.70 -0.85
CA SER A 145 10.07 12.12 -1.49
C SER A 145 9.84 10.69 -0.99
N LEU A 146 8.63 10.18 -1.18
CA LEU A 146 8.34 8.78 -0.95
C LEU A 146 8.35 8.06 -2.29
N TRP A 147 9.29 7.14 -2.45
CA TRP A 147 9.32 6.26 -3.60
C TRP A 147 8.53 4.98 -3.33
N ILE A 148 7.75 4.58 -4.33
CA ILE A 148 7.06 3.30 -4.36
C ILE A 148 7.78 2.41 -5.39
N TYR A 149 8.18 1.23 -4.92
CA TYR A 149 8.90 0.25 -5.72
C TYR A 149 8.16 -1.08 -5.75
N TRP A 150 8.19 -1.72 -6.92
CA TRP A 150 7.95 -3.16 -7.05
C TRP A 150 9.28 -3.89 -6.96
N ILE A 151 9.44 -4.68 -5.90
CA ILE A 151 10.63 -5.50 -5.67
C ILE A 151 10.45 -6.83 -6.42
N VAL A 152 11.28 -7.06 -7.42
CA VAL A 152 11.34 -8.31 -8.17
C VAL A 152 12.34 -9.23 -7.49
N ARG A 153 11.93 -10.48 -7.26
CA ARG A 153 12.75 -11.51 -6.65
C ARG A 153 12.93 -12.68 -7.60
N ASP A 154 14.07 -13.36 -7.51
CA ASP A 154 14.28 -14.64 -8.18
C ASP A 154 13.54 -15.78 -7.44
N SER A 155 13.67 -17.01 -7.94
CA SER A 155 13.04 -18.20 -7.36
C SER A 155 13.55 -18.54 -5.95
N GLU A 156 14.69 -18.00 -5.54
CA GLU A 156 15.26 -18.19 -4.19
C GLU A 156 14.82 -17.08 -3.23
N GLY A 157 14.02 -16.11 -3.70
CA GLY A 157 13.51 -15.00 -2.90
C GLY A 157 14.47 -13.81 -2.81
N LYS A 158 15.59 -13.82 -3.55
CA LYS A 158 16.56 -12.73 -3.54
C LYS A 158 16.10 -11.58 -4.43
N GLU A 159 16.20 -10.35 -3.95
CA GLU A 159 15.94 -9.14 -4.73
C GLU A 159 16.91 -9.05 -5.91
N ILE A 160 16.37 -9.04 -7.13
CA ILE A 160 17.13 -8.92 -8.39
C ILE A 160 16.88 -7.60 -9.12
N GLU A 161 15.75 -6.95 -8.85
CA GLU A 161 15.40 -5.67 -9.45
C GLU A 161 14.48 -4.88 -8.52
N ARG A 162 14.70 -3.57 -8.46
CA ARG A 162 13.82 -2.61 -7.80
C ARG A 162 13.19 -1.72 -8.87
N ARG A 163 11.97 -2.06 -9.29
CA ARG A 163 11.26 -1.32 -10.34
C ARG A 163 10.59 -0.07 -9.76
N PRO A 164 10.95 1.14 -10.21
CA PRO A 164 10.28 2.36 -9.77
C PRO A 164 8.85 2.43 -10.32
N LEU A 165 7.88 2.68 -9.44
CA LEU A 165 6.47 2.85 -9.83
C LEU A 165 6.01 4.29 -9.71
N ARG A 166 6.34 4.94 -8.59
CA ARG A 166 5.87 6.29 -8.28
C ARG A 166 6.84 7.01 -7.37
N GLU A 167 7.08 8.29 -7.66
CA GLU A 167 7.65 9.24 -6.70
C GLU A 167 6.55 10.15 -6.18
N VAL A 168 6.29 10.11 -4.89
CA VAL A 168 5.25 10.88 -4.21
C VAL A 168 5.91 12.05 -3.47
N ASN A 169 5.87 13.23 -4.08
CA ASN A 169 6.56 14.42 -3.59
C ASN A 169 5.83 15.15 -2.44
N TRP A 170 4.50 15.04 -2.38
CA TRP A 170 3.69 15.82 -1.45
C TRP A 170 3.69 15.27 -0.01
N VAL A 171 3.99 13.99 0.19
CA VAL A 171 3.77 13.30 1.48
C VAL A 171 4.67 13.84 2.60
N PHE A 172 5.86 14.33 2.28
CA PHE A 172 6.80 14.90 3.26
C PHE A 172 6.94 16.43 3.17
N ALA A 173 6.01 17.10 2.48
CA ALA A 173 6.05 18.55 2.31
C ALA A 173 5.74 19.30 3.62
N ASP A 174 4.81 18.79 4.44
CA ASP A 174 4.55 19.23 5.81
C ASP A 174 4.40 17.99 6.70
N GLU A 175 5.40 17.72 7.53
CA GLU A 175 5.42 16.54 8.41
C GLU A 175 5.10 16.90 9.86
N GLU A 176 5.00 18.19 10.21
CA GLU A 176 4.84 18.60 11.60
C GLU A 176 3.47 18.19 12.14
N GLY A 177 3.48 17.44 13.25
CA GLY A 177 2.28 16.90 13.88
C GLY A 177 1.51 15.85 13.05
N TRP A 178 2.04 15.41 11.90
CA TRP A 178 1.45 14.34 11.10
C TRP A 178 1.96 12.97 11.55
N SER A 179 1.07 11.98 11.45
CA SER A 179 1.35 10.58 11.70
C SER A 179 1.02 9.75 10.46
N VAL A 180 1.60 8.55 10.38
CA VAL A 180 1.29 7.56 9.34
C VAL A 180 0.90 6.23 9.98
N GLY A 181 -0.32 5.78 9.70
CA GLY A 181 -0.81 4.44 9.94
C GLY A 181 -0.39 3.51 8.81
N ILE A 182 0.13 2.33 9.13
CA ILE A 182 0.67 1.39 8.14
C ILE A 182 0.08 0.00 8.35
N GLY A 183 -0.31 -0.65 7.24
CA GLY A 183 -0.80 -2.03 7.27
C GLY A 183 -1.14 -2.57 5.89
N GLY A 184 -1.51 -3.85 5.85
CA GLY A 184 -2.09 -4.46 4.65
C GLY A 184 -3.54 -4.06 4.48
N TYR A 185 -4.01 -3.96 3.23
CA TYR A 185 -5.42 -3.73 2.92
C TYR A 185 -5.94 -4.73 1.88
N VAL A 186 -7.25 -4.97 1.91
CA VAL A 186 -7.99 -5.70 0.87
C VAL A 186 -9.30 -4.98 0.58
N CYS A 187 -9.65 -4.86 -0.69
CA CYS A 187 -10.89 -4.26 -1.16
C CYS A 187 -11.54 -5.13 -2.25
N ARG A 188 -12.88 -5.22 -2.20
CA ARG A 188 -13.72 -5.72 -3.29
C ARG A 188 -14.79 -4.67 -3.59
N PRO A 189 -14.54 -3.68 -4.46
CA PRO A 189 -15.49 -2.60 -4.72
C PRO A 189 -16.77 -3.08 -5.42
N THR A 190 -16.64 -4.03 -6.35
CA THR A 190 -17.80 -4.53 -7.12
C THR A 190 -18.69 -5.42 -6.26
N LYS A 191 -19.98 -5.12 -6.26
CA LYS A 191 -21.04 -5.98 -5.70
C LYS A 191 -21.55 -7.02 -6.69
N ASP A 192 -21.33 -6.78 -7.97
CA ASP A 192 -21.66 -7.75 -9.02
C ASP A 192 -20.85 -9.04 -8.80
N GLY A 193 -21.51 -10.18 -9.03
CA GLY A 193 -20.92 -11.51 -8.87
C GLY A 193 -21.22 -12.20 -7.54
N GLY A 194 -21.92 -11.57 -6.59
CA GLY A 194 -22.35 -12.19 -5.33
C GLY A 194 -21.58 -11.72 -4.09
N ASP A 195 -21.94 -12.27 -2.93
CA ASP A 195 -21.46 -11.85 -1.61
C ASP A 195 -20.14 -12.51 -1.17
N GLU A 196 -19.47 -13.25 -2.06
CA GLU A 196 -18.20 -13.90 -1.72
C GLU A 196 -17.14 -12.89 -1.31
N LEU A 197 -16.33 -13.27 -0.31
CA LEU A 197 -15.21 -12.48 0.18
C LEU A 197 -14.02 -12.57 -0.79
N LEU A 198 -13.27 -11.48 -0.93
CA LEU A 198 -11.92 -11.53 -1.49
C LEU A 198 -10.96 -11.87 -0.37
N GLU A 199 -10.14 -12.91 -0.52
CA GLU A 199 -9.07 -13.24 0.45
C GLU A 199 -7.69 -12.97 -0.18
N ALA A 200 -6.85 -12.21 0.50
CA ALA A 200 -5.44 -12.04 0.13
C ALA A 200 -4.53 -12.60 1.23
N GLU A 201 -3.40 -13.15 0.81
CA GLU A 201 -2.43 -13.81 1.69
C GLU A 201 -1.16 -12.96 1.80
N PHE A 202 -0.76 -12.57 3.01
CA PHE A 202 0.41 -11.74 3.32
C PHE A 202 1.44 -12.57 4.10
N LYS A 203 2.10 -13.50 3.40
CA LYS A 203 2.97 -14.54 4.01
C LYS A 203 4.19 -14.02 4.78
N GLU A 204 4.67 -12.83 4.43
CA GLU A 204 5.82 -12.20 5.08
C GLU A 204 5.41 -11.10 6.06
N GLY A 205 4.10 -10.87 6.22
CA GLY A 205 3.59 -9.79 7.04
C GLY A 205 3.92 -8.40 6.47
N VAL A 206 4.13 -7.42 7.34
CA VAL A 206 4.51 -6.05 6.97
C VAL A 206 5.73 -5.61 7.76
N GLU A 207 6.83 -5.35 7.07
CA GLU A 207 8.03 -4.73 7.65
C GLU A 207 7.85 -3.21 7.68
N ILE A 208 8.13 -2.58 8.82
CA ILE A 208 8.04 -1.15 9.03
C ILE A 208 9.34 -0.66 9.65
N GLU A 209 9.99 0.30 9.00
CA GLU A 209 11.23 0.91 9.46
C GLU A 209 11.02 2.38 9.84
N VAL A 210 11.47 2.75 11.03
CA VAL A 210 11.42 4.12 11.55
C VAL A 210 12.77 4.53 12.13
N LEU A 211 13.04 5.83 12.22
CA LEU A 211 14.22 6.36 12.92
C LEU A 211 14.21 5.97 14.40
N ASP A 212 15.38 5.61 14.94
CA ASP A 212 15.57 5.38 16.36
C ASP A 212 15.38 6.68 17.15
N ALA A 213 14.26 6.79 17.86
CA ALA A 213 13.97 7.94 18.71
C ALA A 213 14.97 8.10 19.89
N SER A 214 15.70 7.02 20.25
CA SER A 214 16.66 6.98 21.36
C SER A 214 18.07 7.48 21.03
N LYS A 215 18.36 7.81 19.77
CA LYS A 215 19.69 8.29 19.31
C LYS A 215 19.62 9.67 18.65
N LYS A 216 18.68 10.51 19.08
CA LYS A 216 18.69 11.95 18.78
C LYS A 216 19.75 12.60 19.67
N GLU A 217 21.01 12.61 19.21
CA GLU A 217 22.03 13.55 19.70
C GLU A 217 21.72 14.98 19.22
#